data_AF-A0A6J8B952-F1
#
_entry.id   AF-A0A6J8B952-F1
#
_cell.length_a   1.000
_cell.length_b   1.000
_cell.length_c   1.000
_cell.angle_alpha   90.00
_cell.angle_beta   90.00
_cell.angle_gamma   90.00
#
_symmetry.space_group_name_H-M   'P 1'
#
loop_
_entity.id
_entity.type
_entity.pdbx_description
1 polymer ?
#
loop_
_entity_poly.entity_id
_entity_poly.type
_entity_poly.pdbx_seq_one_letter_code
_entity_poly.pdbx_strand_id
1 'polypeptide(L)'
;MLLISILSVFYFNFTVGQNGQQCTTEKRCQCKDVESGLFADCSGLNLNSYPKFFDGIVTIDVSFNKLKNFPSTIDVPTSLKHLNLSGNLLARIDTDKSRKLFTYINNLESLNLSSNFIPLDPKIYTKNIFMKLTKLKSLDLTRNTLTRYEFRNLDRVIQPLVSLKTFAIDGSEKISFGV
;
A
#
# COMPACT_ATOMS: atom_id res chain seq x y z
N MET A 1 58.22 -4.87 3.64
CA MET A 1 57.16 -4.23 4.45
C MET A 1 56.62 -3.08 3.62
N LEU A 2 55.38 -3.25 3.16
CA LEU A 2 54.38 -2.27 2.67
C LEU A 2 54.69 -0.80 3.02
N LEU A 3 54.40 0.24 2.23
CA LEU A 3 53.32 0.48 1.26
C LEU A 3 53.77 1.60 0.32
N ILE A 4 53.48 1.43 -0.97
CA ILE A 4 53.49 2.50 -1.98
C ILE A 4 52.30 3.42 -1.68
N SER A 5 52.57 4.69 -1.44
CA SER A 5 51.59 5.76 -1.35
C SER A 5 51.01 6.05 -2.74
N ILE A 6 49.82 5.55 -3.03
CA ILE A 6 49.06 5.92 -4.23
C ILE A 6 47.99 6.93 -3.84
N LEU A 7 48.16 8.15 -4.38
CA LEU A 7 47.11 9.14 -4.52
C LEU A 7 45.90 8.50 -5.22
N SER A 8 44.81 8.23 -4.50
CA SER A 8 43.49 8.09 -5.12
C SER A 8 42.72 9.38 -4.85
N VAL A 9 42.78 10.26 -5.85
CA VAL A 9 41.75 11.26 -6.09
C VAL A 9 40.42 10.51 -6.06
N PHE A 10 39.60 10.76 -5.05
CA PHE A 10 38.21 10.33 -5.07
C PHE A 10 37.52 11.09 -6.21
N TYR A 11 37.55 10.49 -7.40
CA TYR A 11 36.59 10.80 -8.44
C TYR A 11 35.21 10.44 -7.86
N PHE A 12 34.53 11.43 -7.31
CA PHE A 12 33.07 11.40 -7.31
C PHE A 12 32.66 11.48 -8.78
N ASN A 13 32.64 10.32 -9.43
CA ASN A 13 31.91 10.17 -10.67
C ASN A 13 30.47 10.49 -10.32
N PHE A 14 30.04 11.67 -10.76
CA PHE A 14 28.64 12.00 -10.92
C PHE A 14 28.11 11.01 -11.94
N THR A 15 27.69 9.82 -11.49
CA THR A 15 26.94 8.92 -12.34
C THR A 15 25.61 9.62 -12.56
N VAL A 16 25.50 10.19 -13.76
CA VAL A 16 24.25 10.39 -14.47
C VAL A 16 23.23 9.39 -13.94
N GLY A 17 22.16 9.91 -13.30
CA GLY A 17 21.11 9.11 -12.67
C GLY A 17 20.73 7.98 -13.61
N GLN A 18 20.82 6.76 -13.08
CA GLN A 18 20.47 5.51 -13.74
C GLN A 18 19.28 5.74 -14.67
N ASN A 19 19.48 5.49 -15.97
CA ASN A 19 18.41 5.36 -16.95
C ASN A 19 17.29 4.55 -16.30
N GLY A 20 16.15 5.20 -16.07
CA GLY A 20 15.13 4.74 -15.15
C GLY A 20 14.71 3.30 -15.42
N GLN A 21 14.91 2.43 -14.43
CA GLN A 21 14.25 1.13 -14.42
C GLN A 21 12.76 1.39 -14.29
N GLN A 22 12.07 1.42 -15.43
CA GLN A 22 10.65 1.71 -15.48
C GLN A 22 9.90 0.51 -14.86
N CYS A 23 9.47 0.67 -13.61
CA CYS A 23 8.83 -0.37 -12.81
C CYS A 23 7.29 -0.41 -12.95
N THR A 24 6.75 0.49 -13.79
CA THR A 24 5.32 0.66 -14.01
C THR A 24 5.04 1.29 -15.38
N THR A 25 3.82 1.14 -15.89
CA THR A 25 3.41 1.77 -17.16
C THR A 25 3.33 3.31 -17.08
N GLU A 26 3.21 3.88 -15.88
CA GLU A 26 3.22 5.34 -15.68
C GLU A 26 4.65 5.88 -15.57
N LYS A 27 5.10 6.59 -16.62
CA LYS A 27 6.48 7.08 -16.74
C LYS A 27 6.86 8.16 -15.72
N ARG A 28 5.87 8.85 -15.16
CA ARG A 28 6.09 9.90 -14.15
C ARG A 28 6.38 9.33 -12.76
N CYS A 29 6.20 8.03 -12.55
CA CYS A 29 6.50 7.40 -11.27
C CYS A 29 8.02 7.30 -11.05
N GLN A 30 8.45 7.47 -9.81
CA GLN A 30 9.84 7.29 -9.41
C GLN A 30 10.04 5.87 -8.88
N CYS A 31 10.96 5.13 -9.48
CA CYS A 31 11.28 3.77 -9.08
C CYS A 31 12.66 3.75 -8.42
N LYS A 32 12.79 3.07 -7.29
CA LYS A 32 14.07 2.91 -6.59
C LYS A 32 14.21 1.52 -5.99
N ASP A 33 15.43 1.00 -5.98
CA ASP A 33 15.79 -0.17 -5.17
C ASP A 33 15.81 0.22 -3.69
N VAL A 34 15.19 -0.62 -2.86
CA VAL A 34 15.32 -0.60 -1.41
C VAL A 34 15.77 -1.98 -0.94
N GLU A 35 16.29 -2.08 0.28
CA GLU A 35 16.81 -3.35 0.84
C GLU A 35 15.81 -4.51 0.72
N SER A 36 14.51 -4.21 0.82
CA SER A 36 13.43 -5.20 0.75
C SER A 36 12.93 -5.52 -0.66
N GLY A 37 13.41 -4.86 -1.72
CA GLY A 37 12.95 -5.00 -3.11
C GLY A 37 12.74 -3.65 -3.83
N LEU A 38 11.94 -3.60 -4.90
CA LEU A 38 11.67 -2.34 -5.62
C LEU A 38 10.53 -1.52 -4.97
N PHE A 39 10.74 -0.21 -4.88
CA PHE A 39 9.75 0.78 -4.43
C PHE A 39 9.32 1.66 -5.61
N ALA A 40 8.01 1.84 -5.78
CA ALA A 40 7.43 2.72 -6.79
C ALA A 40 6.63 3.87 -6.15
N ASP A 41 7.07 5.10 -6.39
CA ASP A 41 6.36 6.33 -6.03
C ASP A 41 5.56 6.85 -7.23
N CYS A 42 4.24 6.80 -7.12
CA CYS A 42 3.30 7.38 -8.07
C CYS A 42 2.35 8.37 -7.36
N SER A 43 2.76 8.89 -6.20
CA SER A 43 1.92 9.77 -5.39
C SER A 43 1.72 11.15 -6.04
N GLY A 44 0.53 11.75 -5.87
CA GLY A 44 0.29 13.13 -6.31
C GLY A 44 0.26 13.36 -7.83
N LEU A 45 0.25 12.31 -8.65
CA LEU A 45 0.37 12.41 -10.11
C LEU A 45 -0.95 12.69 -10.85
N ASN A 46 -2.03 12.99 -10.10
CA ASN A 46 -3.40 13.20 -10.61
C ASN A 46 -3.95 11.99 -11.41
N LEU A 47 -3.58 10.77 -11.02
CA LEU A 47 -3.99 9.55 -11.70
C LEU A 47 -5.50 9.30 -11.54
N ASN A 48 -6.20 9.07 -12.66
CA ASN A 48 -7.61 8.66 -12.66
C ASN A 48 -7.77 7.13 -12.74
N SER A 49 -6.69 6.42 -13.07
CA SER A 49 -6.62 4.97 -13.19
C SER A 49 -5.32 4.46 -12.56
N TYR A 50 -5.37 3.28 -11.96
CA TYR A 50 -4.19 2.65 -11.37
C TYR A 50 -3.27 2.15 -12.50
N PRO A 51 -1.96 2.45 -12.47
CA PRO A 51 -1.03 2.00 -13.51
C PRO A 51 -0.62 0.55 -13.27
N LYS A 52 -0.21 -0.16 -14.33
CA LYS A 52 0.27 -1.54 -14.20
C LYS A 52 1.71 -1.53 -13.68
N PHE A 53 1.97 -2.22 -12.58
CA PHE A 53 3.30 -2.42 -12.03
C PHE A 53 3.88 -3.77 -12.45
N PHE A 54 5.20 -3.82 -12.58
CA PHE A 54 5.92 -5.03 -12.98
C PHE A 54 6.42 -5.83 -11.77
N ASP A 55 6.91 -7.04 -12.03
CA ASP A 55 7.38 -7.95 -10.99
C ASP A 55 8.58 -7.39 -10.22
N GLY A 56 8.75 -7.83 -8.97
CA GLY A 56 9.82 -7.38 -8.08
C GLY A 56 9.48 -6.13 -7.25
N ILE A 57 8.36 -5.46 -7.54
CA ILE A 57 7.86 -4.38 -6.70
C ILE A 57 7.31 -4.94 -5.38
N VAL A 58 7.82 -4.40 -4.29
CA VAL A 58 7.41 -4.75 -2.92
C VAL A 58 6.64 -3.63 -2.25
N THR A 59 6.82 -2.39 -2.71
CA THR A 59 6.09 -1.23 -2.20
C THR A 59 5.56 -0.37 -3.33
N ILE A 60 4.27 -0.04 -3.26
CA ILE A 60 3.60 0.88 -4.19
C ILE A 60 2.98 2.02 -3.38
N ASP A 61 3.36 3.24 -3.73
CA ASP A 61 2.66 4.44 -3.31
C ASP A 61 1.90 5.06 -4.49
N VAL A 62 0.57 5.03 -4.42
CA VAL A 62 -0.31 5.70 -5.38
C VAL A 62 -1.23 6.69 -4.64
N SER A 63 -0.78 7.21 -3.51
CA SER A 63 -1.55 8.14 -2.68
C SER A 63 -1.77 9.50 -3.34
N PHE A 64 -2.73 10.26 -2.83
CA PHE A 64 -3.04 11.62 -3.30
C PHE A 64 -3.34 11.69 -4.81
N ASN A 65 -4.15 10.75 -5.30
CA ASN A 65 -4.58 10.65 -6.69
C ASN A 65 -6.12 10.73 -6.79
N LYS A 66 -6.69 10.41 -7.94
CA LYS A 66 -8.14 10.48 -8.21
C LYS A 66 -8.74 9.09 -8.48
N LEU A 67 -8.16 8.05 -7.87
CA LEU A 67 -8.57 6.66 -8.09
C LEU A 67 -9.94 6.41 -7.47
N LYS A 68 -10.90 5.98 -8.29
CA LYS A 68 -12.27 5.64 -7.86
C LYS A 68 -12.50 4.14 -7.64
N ASN A 69 -11.59 3.32 -8.16
CA ASN A 69 -11.70 1.87 -8.15
C ASN A 69 -10.38 1.24 -7.71
N PHE A 70 -10.48 0.08 -7.05
CA PHE A 70 -9.34 -0.79 -6.80
C PHE A 70 -8.77 -1.33 -8.13
N PRO A 71 -7.45 -1.60 -8.20
CA PRO A 71 -6.82 -2.17 -9.40
C PRO A 71 -7.28 -3.59 -9.71
N SER A 72 -7.07 -4.01 -10.94
CA SER A 72 -7.19 -5.41 -11.33
C SER A 72 -5.96 -6.20 -10.84
N THR A 73 -6.11 -7.51 -10.65
CA THR A 73 -4.99 -8.38 -10.25
C THR A 73 -3.85 -8.41 -11.27
N ILE A 74 -4.12 -8.11 -12.55
CA ILE A 74 -3.09 -8.03 -13.60
C ILE A 74 -2.22 -6.76 -13.52
N ASP A 75 -2.66 -5.75 -12.76
CA ASP A 75 -1.96 -4.48 -12.62
C ASP A 75 -1.03 -4.46 -11.39
N VAL A 76 -1.06 -5.52 -10.58
CA VAL A 76 -0.41 -5.58 -9.27
C VAL A 76 0.45 -6.84 -9.20
N PRO A 77 1.71 -6.76 -8.74
CA PRO A 77 2.57 -7.92 -8.60
C PRO A 77 2.29 -8.71 -7.32
N THR A 78 2.50 -10.02 -7.34
CA THR A 78 2.30 -10.91 -6.18
C THR A 78 3.33 -10.71 -5.06
N SER A 79 4.47 -10.07 -5.37
CA SER A 79 5.52 -9.70 -4.42
C SER A 79 5.15 -8.53 -3.51
N LEU A 80 4.02 -7.85 -3.75
CA LEU A 80 3.64 -6.65 -3.04
C LEU A 80 3.45 -6.90 -1.53
N LYS A 81 4.15 -6.11 -0.72
CA LYS A 81 4.08 -6.13 0.75
C LYS A 81 3.46 -4.85 1.32
N HIS A 82 3.63 -3.72 0.64
CA HIS A 82 3.17 -2.43 1.15
C HIS A 82 2.41 -1.69 0.05
N LEU A 83 1.16 -1.30 0.36
CA LEU A 83 0.29 -0.58 -0.57
C LEU A 83 -0.28 0.66 0.10
N ASN A 84 0.04 1.83 -0.47
CA ASN A 84 -0.54 3.10 -0.06
C ASN A 84 -1.52 3.60 -1.13
N LEU A 85 -2.81 3.58 -0.80
CA LEU A 85 -3.94 4.07 -1.60
C LEU A 85 -4.61 5.29 -0.95
N SER A 86 -3.95 5.92 0.03
CA SER A 86 -4.53 7.03 0.78
C SER A 86 -4.79 8.27 -0.08
N GLY A 87 -5.71 9.13 0.32
CA GLY A 87 -5.95 10.39 -0.40
C GLY A 87 -6.49 10.17 -1.82
N ASN A 88 -7.40 9.20 -2.00
CA ASN A 88 -8.02 8.88 -3.28
C ASN A 88 -9.55 9.05 -3.19
N LEU A 89 -10.26 8.60 -4.23
CA LEU A 89 -11.72 8.72 -4.35
C LEU A 89 -12.43 7.35 -4.18
N LEU A 90 -11.82 6.42 -3.43
CA LEU A 90 -12.38 5.07 -3.27
C LEU A 90 -13.63 5.14 -2.39
N ALA A 91 -14.79 4.74 -2.94
CA ALA A 91 -16.08 4.76 -2.23
C ALA A 91 -16.69 3.38 -1.99
N ARG A 92 -16.11 2.32 -2.57
CA ARG A 92 -16.61 0.94 -2.44
C ARG A 92 -15.45 0.00 -2.24
N ILE A 93 -15.32 -0.54 -1.03
CA ILE A 93 -14.32 -1.56 -0.73
C ILE A 93 -14.82 -2.97 -1.01
N ASP A 94 -16.13 -3.20 -1.06
CA ASP A 94 -16.72 -4.53 -1.21
C ASP A 94 -17.27 -4.81 -2.61
N THR A 95 -16.35 -4.81 -3.58
CA THR A 95 -16.64 -5.14 -4.98
C THR A 95 -15.96 -6.45 -5.35
N ASP A 96 -16.38 -7.09 -6.45
CA ASP A 96 -15.69 -8.30 -6.94
C ASP A 96 -14.23 -8.03 -7.27
N LYS A 97 -13.90 -6.82 -7.73
CA LYS A 97 -12.52 -6.42 -8.02
C LYS A 97 -11.66 -6.41 -6.76
N SER A 98 -12.12 -5.74 -5.70
CA SER A 98 -11.36 -5.65 -4.45
C SER A 98 -11.27 -6.99 -3.71
N ARG A 99 -12.31 -7.83 -3.73
CA ARG A 99 -12.25 -9.19 -3.16
C ARG A 99 -11.22 -10.07 -3.89
N LYS A 100 -11.19 -10.02 -5.22
CA LYS A 100 -10.19 -10.71 -6.04
C LYS A 100 -8.79 -10.17 -5.76
N LEU A 101 -8.65 -8.84 -5.67
CA LEU A 101 -7.40 -8.18 -5.35
C LEU A 101 -6.86 -8.65 -4.00
N PHE A 102 -7.60 -8.53 -2.90
CA PHE A 102 -7.10 -8.91 -1.56
C PHE A 102 -6.86 -10.42 -1.41
N THR A 103 -7.51 -11.25 -2.22
CA THR A 103 -7.17 -12.68 -2.31
C THR A 103 -5.83 -12.89 -3.01
N TYR A 104 -5.55 -12.09 -4.05
CA TYR A 104 -4.35 -12.16 -4.86
C TYR A 104 -3.11 -11.60 -4.15
N ILE A 105 -3.20 -10.43 -3.50
CA ILE A 105 -2.10 -9.84 -2.71
C ILE A 105 -2.11 -10.31 -1.25
N ASN A 106 -2.26 -11.62 -1.02
CA ASN A 106 -2.32 -12.20 0.33
C ASN A 106 -0.99 -12.12 1.13
N ASN A 107 0.10 -11.70 0.49
CA ASN A 107 1.38 -11.42 1.13
C ASN A 107 1.50 -10.02 1.74
N LEU A 108 0.46 -9.18 1.59
CA LEU A 108 0.48 -7.79 2.03
C LEU A 108 0.70 -7.68 3.55
N GLU A 109 1.67 -6.85 3.93
CA GLU A 109 2.04 -6.57 5.32
C GLU A 109 1.52 -5.21 5.79
N SER A 110 1.33 -4.23 4.88
CA SER A 110 0.76 -2.92 5.20
C SER A 110 -0.19 -2.44 4.13
N LEU A 111 -1.37 -1.97 4.55
CA LEU A 111 -2.40 -1.38 3.70
C LEU A 111 -2.85 -0.04 4.27
N ASN A 112 -2.67 1.03 3.52
CA ASN A 112 -3.20 2.35 3.85
C ASN A 112 -4.33 2.73 2.88
N LEU A 113 -5.54 2.83 3.40
CA LEU A 113 -6.75 3.27 2.69
C LEU A 113 -7.33 4.55 3.29
N SER A 114 -6.54 5.27 4.10
CA SER A 114 -6.99 6.48 4.76
C SER A 114 -7.35 7.59 3.78
N SER A 115 -8.13 8.59 4.21
CA SER A 115 -8.47 9.75 3.38
C SER A 115 -9.11 9.34 2.04
N ASN A 116 -10.12 8.48 2.12
CA ASN A 116 -10.95 8.04 1.00
C ASN A 116 -12.43 8.29 1.34
N PHE A 117 -13.37 7.71 0.58
CA PHE A 117 -14.82 7.87 0.77
C PHE A 117 -15.49 6.55 1.16
N ILE A 118 -14.73 5.60 1.71
CA ILE A 118 -15.23 4.26 2.01
C ILE A 118 -16.24 4.38 3.17
N PRO A 119 -17.50 3.94 3.00
CA PRO A 119 -18.43 3.86 4.10
C PRO A 119 -17.96 2.79 5.07
N LEU A 120 -17.69 3.17 6.31
CA LEU A 120 -17.22 2.29 7.37
C LEU A 120 -18.41 1.79 8.19
N ASP A 121 -19.40 1.20 7.52
CA ASP A 121 -20.60 0.67 8.16
C ASP A 121 -20.47 -0.85 8.46
N PRO A 122 -21.18 -1.38 9.48
CA PRO A 122 -21.08 -2.79 9.85
C PRO A 122 -21.37 -3.78 8.70
N LYS A 123 -22.26 -3.46 7.75
CA LYS A 123 -22.60 -4.36 6.63
C LYS A 123 -21.43 -4.55 5.68
N ILE A 124 -20.50 -3.59 5.63
CA ILE A 124 -19.31 -3.67 4.80
C ILE A 124 -18.28 -4.55 5.46
N TYR A 125 -18.00 -4.34 6.75
CA TYR A 125 -16.97 -5.12 7.42
C TYR A 125 -17.39 -6.55 7.77
N THR A 126 -18.68 -6.84 7.96
CA THR A 126 -19.16 -8.22 8.17
C THR A 126 -18.89 -9.16 6.99
N LYS A 127 -18.44 -8.62 5.86
CA LYS A 127 -18.11 -9.40 4.66
C LYS A 127 -16.68 -9.94 4.66
N ASN A 128 -15.93 -9.71 5.75
CA ASN A 128 -14.60 -10.28 5.95
C ASN A 128 -13.66 -10.01 4.77
N ILE A 129 -13.75 -8.81 4.19
CA ILE A 129 -13.08 -8.50 2.92
C ILE A 129 -11.56 -8.63 2.98
N PHE A 130 -10.98 -8.44 4.17
CA PHE A 130 -9.55 -8.58 4.40
C PHE A 130 -9.13 -9.97 4.89
N MET A 131 -10.04 -10.95 4.96
CA MET A 131 -9.75 -12.26 5.58
C MET A 131 -8.60 -13.05 4.96
N LYS A 132 -8.23 -12.74 3.72
CA LYS A 132 -7.09 -13.38 3.03
C LYS A 132 -5.76 -12.68 3.31
N LEU A 133 -5.77 -11.48 3.89
CA LEU A 133 -4.58 -10.71 4.25
C LEU A 133 -4.04 -11.17 5.61
N THR A 134 -3.77 -12.47 5.77
CA THR A 134 -3.37 -13.05 7.07
C THR A 134 -1.99 -12.59 7.55
N LYS A 135 -1.16 -12.04 6.64
CA LYS A 135 0.15 -11.43 6.94
C LYS A 135 0.09 -9.93 7.24
N LEU A 136 -1.09 -9.31 7.18
CA LEU A 136 -1.25 -7.88 7.37
C LEU A 136 -0.90 -7.50 8.81
N LYS A 137 0.09 -6.62 8.95
CA LYS A 137 0.57 -6.09 10.24
C LYS A 137 0.00 -4.70 10.52
N SER A 138 -0.27 -3.92 9.47
CA SER A 138 -0.80 -2.57 9.59
C SER A 138 -1.97 -2.34 8.64
N LEU A 139 -3.08 -1.82 9.18
CA LEU A 139 -4.24 -1.38 8.41
C LEU A 139 -4.70 0.00 8.88
N ASP A 140 -4.76 0.95 7.95
CA ASP A 140 -5.25 2.31 8.21
C ASP A 140 -6.50 2.59 7.36
N LEU A 141 -7.61 2.86 8.06
CA LEU A 141 -8.92 3.21 7.50
C LEU A 141 -9.37 4.62 7.95
N THR A 142 -8.50 5.42 8.58
CA THR A 142 -8.84 6.77 9.05
C THR A 142 -9.25 7.71 7.92
N ARG A 143 -9.92 8.81 8.25
CA ARG A 143 -10.45 9.83 7.34
C ARG A 143 -11.26 9.24 6.20
N ASN A 144 -12.18 8.33 6.53
CA ASN A 144 -13.14 7.76 5.58
C ASN A 144 -14.57 8.19 5.97
N THR A 145 -15.59 7.62 5.33
CA THR A 145 -16.98 7.97 5.63
C THR A 145 -17.48 7.13 6.80
N LEU A 146 -17.40 7.72 7.98
CA LEU A 146 -17.99 7.20 9.21
C LEU A 146 -19.54 7.29 9.16
N THR A 147 -20.23 6.17 9.42
CA THR A 147 -21.70 6.13 9.58
C THR A 147 -22.10 5.83 11.03
N ARG A 148 -22.65 6.81 11.77
CA ARG A 148 -23.23 6.90 13.15
C ARG A 148 -23.18 5.71 14.17
N TYR A 149 -23.00 4.47 13.77
CA TYR A 149 -22.99 3.23 14.56
C TYR A 149 -21.56 2.65 14.81
N GLU A 150 -20.53 3.49 14.78
CA GLU A 150 -19.16 3.21 14.30
C GLU A 150 -18.24 2.29 15.09
N PHE A 151 -18.55 1.92 16.34
CA PHE A 151 -17.61 1.11 17.14
C PHE A 151 -18.14 -0.28 17.49
N ARG A 152 -19.43 -0.56 17.22
CA ARG A 152 -19.98 -1.88 17.49
C ARG A 152 -19.54 -2.84 16.38
N ASN A 153 -18.91 -3.94 16.76
CA ASN A 153 -18.40 -5.01 15.88
C ASN A 153 -17.07 -4.72 15.17
N LEU A 154 -16.27 -3.78 15.65
CA LEU A 154 -14.91 -3.56 15.15
C LEU A 154 -14.06 -4.84 15.24
N ASP A 155 -14.28 -5.63 16.29
CA ASP A 155 -13.68 -6.95 16.54
C ASP A 155 -13.84 -7.89 15.34
N ARG A 156 -14.98 -7.83 14.63
CA ARG A 156 -15.24 -8.69 13.46
C ARG A 156 -14.35 -8.35 12.27
N VAL A 157 -13.93 -7.08 12.14
CA VAL A 157 -13.05 -6.63 11.05
C VAL A 157 -11.63 -7.17 11.25
N ILE A 158 -11.18 -7.14 12.50
CA ILE A 158 -9.80 -7.45 12.88
C ILE A 158 -9.61 -8.93 13.23
N GLN A 159 -10.67 -9.67 13.61
CA GLN A 159 -10.59 -11.09 13.97
C GLN A 159 -9.89 -11.96 12.90
N PRO A 160 -10.12 -11.78 11.59
CA PRO A 160 -9.42 -12.56 10.57
C PRO A 160 -7.95 -12.16 10.38
N LEU A 161 -7.57 -10.97 10.84
CA LEU A 161 -6.23 -10.38 10.65
C LEU A 161 -5.31 -10.78 11.79
N VAL A 162 -4.99 -12.07 11.84
CA VAL A 162 -4.24 -12.69 12.96
C VAL A 162 -2.84 -12.12 13.20
N SER A 163 -2.24 -11.46 12.20
CA SER A 163 -0.92 -10.82 12.30
C SER A 163 -0.98 -9.32 12.60
N LEU A 164 -2.18 -8.76 12.77
CA LEU A 164 -2.38 -7.32 12.87
C LEU A 164 -1.75 -6.78 14.15
N LYS A 165 -0.86 -5.81 14.00
CA LYS A 165 -0.18 -5.12 15.10
C LYS A 165 -0.73 -3.73 15.31
N THR A 166 -1.05 -3.04 14.23
CA THR A 166 -1.58 -1.68 14.27
C THR A 166 -2.82 -1.57 13.41
N PHE A 167 -3.89 -1.03 14.01
CA PHE A 167 -5.14 -0.74 13.33
C PHE A 167 -5.59 0.67 13.66
N ALA A 168 -5.94 1.45 12.62
CA ALA A 168 -6.40 2.81 12.78
C ALA A 168 -7.74 3.01 12.06
N ILE A 169 -8.71 3.55 12.77
CA ILE A 169 -10.01 3.98 12.27
C ILE A 169 -10.39 5.30 12.98
N ASP A 170 -11.17 6.15 12.33
CA ASP A 170 -11.54 7.44 12.92
C ASP A 170 -12.31 7.25 14.25
N GLY A 171 -12.00 8.11 15.22
CA GLY A 171 -12.61 8.08 16.54
C GLY A 171 -12.18 6.90 17.43
N SER A 172 -11.26 6.04 16.99
CA SER A 172 -10.51 5.15 17.88
C SER A 172 -9.11 5.72 18.14
N GLU A 173 -8.61 5.62 19.37
CA GLU A 173 -7.15 5.65 19.58
C GLU A 173 -6.52 4.54 18.73
N LYS A 174 -5.33 4.77 18.17
CA LYS A 174 -4.65 3.77 17.34
C LYS A 174 -4.53 2.47 18.14
N ILE A 175 -5.26 1.44 17.72
CA ILE A 175 -5.29 0.18 18.44
C ILE A 175 -4.01 -0.57 18.11
N SER A 176 -3.23 -0.87 19.14
CA SER A 176 -2.01 -1.66 19.04
C SER A 176 -2.22 -2.99 19.74
N PHE A 177 -1.89 -4.10 19.07
CA PHE A 177 -2.04 -5.45 19.60
C PHE A 177 -0.69 -6.03 20.00
N GLY A 178 -0.65 -6.77 21.11
CA GLY A 178 0.53 -7.54 21.55
C GLY A 178 1.69 -6.69 22.09
N VAL A 179 1.38 -5.74 22.99
CA VAL A 179 2.39 -5.18 23.91
C VAL A 179 2.87 -6.26 24.87
#